data_AF-A0A1M6SM77-F1
#
_entry.id   AF-A0A1M6SM77-F1
#
_cell.length_a   1.000
_cell.length_b   1.000
_cell.length_c   1.000
_cell.angle_alpha   90.00
_cell.angle_beta   90.00
_cell.angle_gamma   90.00
#
_symmetry.space_group_name_H-M   'P 1'
#
loop_
_entity.id
_entity.type
_entity.pdbx_description
1 polymer ?
#
loop_
_entity_poly.entity_id
_entity_poly.type
_entity_poly.pdbx_seq_one_letter_code
_entity_poly.pdbx_strand_id
1 'polypeptide(L)'
;MDKRKLHEEFKKEIGFVPPGVMVSQSFGDDFQKIISEYHHEVWRKGVIPFKYKYLIALATAVFDENERRAKLEINKAIKYGATKEEILEVLKQQVWMKGAPTLVQIASLIKYMESKFKNE
;
A
#
# COMPACT_ATOMS: atom_id res chain seq x y z
N MET A 1 -24.19 -0.14 10.79
CA MET A 1 -22.94 -0.10 11.57
C MET A 1 -22.62 1.37 11.83
N ASP A 2 -22.29 1.78 13.06
CA ASP A 2 -22.06 3.20 13.36
C ASP A 2 -20.85 3.73 12.55
N LYS A 3 -21.09 4.79 11.76
CA LYS A 3 -20.09 5.43 10.88
C LYS A 3 -18.84 5.86 11.64
N ARG A 4 -18.98 6.27 12.92
CA ARG A 4 -17.85 6.66 13.76
C ARG A 4 -16.99 5.47 14.13
N LYS A 5 -17.62 4.35 14.49
CA LYS A 5 -16.94 3.12 14.89
C LYS A 5 -16.04 2.57 13.79
N LEU A 6 -16.55 2.53 12.55
CA LEU A 6 -15.76 2.07 11.41
C LEU A 6 -14.55 2.97 11.11
N HIS A 7 -14.75 4.29 11.21
CA HIS A 7 -13.70 5.27 10.98
C HIS A 7 -12.56 5.10 12.01
N GLU A 8 -12.92 4.85 13.27
CA GLU A 8 -11.96 4.56 14.34
C GLU A 8 -11.22 3.23 14.14
N GLU A 9 -11.91 2.18 13.71
CA GLU A 9 -11.30 0.88 13.41
C GLU A 9 -10.22 1.01 12.33
N PHE A 10 -10.52 1.64 11.19
CA PHE A 10 -9.52 1.87 10.14
C PHE A 10 -8.33 2.70 10.63
N LYS A 11 -8.60 3.78 11.36
CA LYS A 11 -7.53 4.64 11.89
C LYS A 11 -6.64 3.87 12.87
N LYS A 12 -7.20 2.97 13.68
CA LYS A 12 -6.48 2.13 14.63
C LYS A 12 -5.64 1.03 13.95
N GLU A 13 -6.20 0.34 12.96
CA GLU A 13 -5.53 -0.79 12.30
C GLU A 13 -4.43 -0.35 11.33
N ILE A 14 -4.73 0.64 10.49
CA ILE A 14 -3.86 1.01 9.36
C ILE A 14 -3.36 2.47 9.41
N GLY A 15 -3.73 3.24 10.44
CA GLY A 15 -3.21 4.58 10.71
C GLY A 15 -3.94 5.73 9.98
N PHE A 16 -4.82 5.41 9.03
CA PHE A 16 -5.64 6.38 8.29
C PHE A 16 -6.89 5.70 7.74
N VAL A 17 -7.87 6.47 7.29
CA VAL A 17 -9.07 5.92 6.63
C VAL A 17 -8.89 5.94 5.11
N PRO A 18 -9.05 4.80 4.41
CA PRO A 18 -8.88 4.74 2.97
C PRO A 18 -9.85 5.68 2.23
N PRO A 19 -9.41 6.44 1.22
CA PRO A 19 -10.29 7.33 0.46
C PRO A 19 -11.51 6.64 -0.14
N GLY A 20 -11.36 5.41 -0.65
CA GLY A 20 -12.50 4.63 -1.17
C GLY A 20 -13.58 4.38 -0.11
N VAL A 21 -13.20 4.16 1.15
CA VAL A 21 -14.16 4.01 2.26
C VAL A 21 -14.86 5.34 2.55
N MET A 22 -14.14 6.47 2.49
CA MET A 22 -14.76 7.79 2.70
C MET A 22 -15.79 8.13 1.62
N VAL A 23 -15.50 7.83 0.36
CA VAL A 23 -16.43 8.08 -0.75
C VAL A 23 -17.57 7.05 -0.76
N SER A 24 -17.31 5.79 -0.35
CA SER A 24 -18.33 4.74 -0.27
C SER A 24 -19.54 5.11 0.57
N GLN A 25 -19.37 6.00 1.56
CA GLN A 25 -20.44 6.49 2.43
C GLN A 25 -21.51 7.28 1.67
N SER A 26 -21.13 7.94 0.59
CA SER A 26 -22.04 8.70 -0.27
C SER A 26 -22.88 7.81 -1.18
N PHE A 27 -22.52 6.53 -1.33
CA PHE A 27 -23.21 5.55 -2.16
C PHE A 27 -24.18 4.65 -1.37
N GLY A 28 -24.31 4.87 -0.05
CA GLY A 28 -25.20 4.13 0.84
C GLY A 28 -24.48 3.17 1.79
N ASP A 29 -25.13 2.87 2.91
CA ASP A 29 -24.54 2.09 4.00
C ASP A 29 -24.18 0.66 3.60
N ASP A 30 -24.94 0.04 2.69
CA ASP A 30 -24.65 -1.30 2.16
C ASP A 30 -23.37 -1.32 1.34
N PHE A 31 -23.15 -0.31 0.49
CA PHE A 31 -21.92 -0.20 -0.31
C PHE A 31 -20.71 0.04 0.59
N GLN A 32 -20.84 0.91 1.60
CA GLN A 32 -19.78 1.14 2.59
C GLN A 32 -19.42 -0.14 3.34
N LYS A 33 -20.43 -0.92 3.76
CA LYS A 33 -20.23 -2.19 4.46
C LYS A 33 -19.46 -3.18 3.58
N ILE A 34 -19.88 -3.36 2.33
CA ILE A 34 -19.22 -4.26 1.38
C ILE A 34 -17.76 -3.88 1.16
N ILE A 35 -17.48 -2.59 0.91
CA ILE A 35 -16.10 -2.12 0.69
C ILE A 35 -15.23 -2.33 1.93
N SER A 36 -15.79 -2.12 3.12
CA SER A 36 -15.08 -2.34 4.38
C SER A 36 -14.78 -3.82 4.63
N GLU A 37 -15.77 -4.69 4.45
CA GLU A 37 -15.61 -6.14 4.58
C GLU A 37 -14.59 -6.67 3.58
N TYR A 38 -14.63 -6.19 2.33
CA TYR A 38 -13.64 -6.55 1.32
C TYR A 38 -12.24 -6.06 1.67
N HIS A 39 -12.09 -4.85 2.21
CA HIS A 39 -10.80 -4.39 2.69
C HIS A 39 -10.26 -5.30 3.80
N HIS A 40 -11.10 -5.66 4.78
CA HIS A 40 -10.70 -6.59 5.84
C HIS A 40 -10.33 -7.97 5.27
N GLU A 41 -11.09 -8.49 4.30
CA GLU A 41 -10.80 -9.76 3.62
C GLU A 41 -9.40 -9.76 2.99
N VAL A 42 -9.05 -8.70 2.26
CA VAL A 42 -7.75 -8.55 1.60
C VAL A 42 -6.61 -8.39 2.61
N TRP A 43 -6.83 -7.59 3.65
CA TRP A 43 -5.81 -7.19 4.63
C TRP A 43 -5.88 -7.94 5.97
N ARG A 44 -6.58 -9.07 6.06
CA ARG A 44 -6.45 -9.95 7.23
C ARG A 44 -5.13 -10.72 7.19
N LYS A 45 -4.70 -11.18 8.37
CA LYS A 45 -3.65 -12.19 8.49
C LYS A 45 -4.08 -13.46 7.74
N GLY A 46 -3.17 -14.05 6.97
CA GLY A 46 -3.45 -15.23 6.15
C GLY A 46 -2.15 -15.92 5.72
N VAL A 47 -2.23 -16.69 4.63
CA VAL A 47 -1.10 -17.48 4.11
C VAL A 47 0.09 -16.61 3.71
N ILE A 48 -0.17 -15.49 3.03
CA ILE A 48 0.88 -14.53 2.63
C ILE A 48 1.10 -13.54 3.79
N PRO A 49 2.30 -13.49 4.38
CA PRO A 49 2.65 -12.48 5.38
C PRO A 49 2.47 -11.06 4.86
N PHE A 50 2.14 -10.12 5.77
CA PHE A 50 1.89 -8.72 5.41
C PHE A 50 3.04 -8.08 4.65
N LYS A 51 4.29 -8.36 5.03
CA LYS A 51 5.49 -7.93 4.32
C LYS A 51 5.36 -8.15 2.80
N TYR A 52 5.07 -9.39 2.40
CA TYR A 52 4.95 -9.76 1.01
C TYR A 52 3.68 -9.22 0.35
N LYS A 53 2.56 -9.12 1.07
CA LYS A 53 1.35 -8.45 0.55
C LYS A 53 1.63 -6.99 0.16
N TYR A 54 2.40 -6.26 0.96
CA TYR A 54 2.75 -4.87 0.67
C TYR A 54 3.81 -4.74 -0.42
N LEU A 55 4.75 -5.68 -0.53
CA LEU A 55 5.68 -5.74 -1.67
C LEU A 55 4.94 -6.00 -3.00
N ILE A 56 3.92 -6.87 -3.01
CA ILE A 56 3.05 -7.08 -4.17
C ILE A 56 2.27 -5.80 -4.49
N ALA A 57 1.68 -5.15 -3.48
CA ALA A 57 0.96 -3.89 -3.68
C ALA A 57 1.87 -2.77 -4.22
N LEU A 58 3.14 -2.73 -3.78
CA LEU A 58 4.15 -1.83 -4.32
C LEU A 58 4.40 -2.09 -5.80
N ALA A 59 4.58 -3.35 -6.20
CA ALA A 59 4.75 -3.72 -7.60
C ALA A 59 3.59 -3.20 -8.46
N THR A 60 2.34 -3.42 -8.04
CA THR A 60 1.15 -2.92 -8.74
C THR A 60 1.12 -1.39 -8.82
N ALA A 61 1.47 -0.71 -7.73
CA ALA A 61 1.48 0.76 -7.71
C ALA A 61 2.53 1.36 -8.66
N VAL A 62 3.70 0.74 -8.77
CA VAL A 62 4.76 1.16 -9.71
C VAL A 62 4.33 0.86 -11.15
N PHE A 63 3.73 -0.31 -11.40
CA PHE A 63 3.22 -0.67 -12.71
C PHE A 63 2.17 0.33 -13.22
N ASP A 64 1.30 0.81 -12.32
CA ASP A 64 0.25 1.80 -12.56
C ASP A 64 0.74 3.27 -12.54
N GLU A 65 2.05 3.52 -12.43
CA GLU A 65 2.63 4.89 -12.34
C GLU A 65 2.10 5.71 -11.16
N ASN A 66 1.63 5.05 -10.11
CA ASN A 66 1.01 5.69 -8.98
C ASN A 66 2.03 5.95 -7.87
N GLU A 67 2.83 7.02 -8.03
CA GLU A 67 3.93 7.34 -7.10
C GLU A 67 3.44 7.52 -5.65
N ARG A 68 2.29 8.16 -5.45
CA ARG A 68 1.70 8.36 -4.12
C ARG A 68 1.39 7.02 -3.46
N ARG A 69 0.80 6.09 -4.21
CA ARG A 69 0.50 4.74 -3.72
C ARG A 69 1.78 3.96 -3.47
N ALA A 70 2.76 4.02 -4.35
CA ALA A 70 4.04 3.33 -4.18
C ALA A 70 4.76 3.79 -2.89
N LYS A 71 4.80 5.09 -2.59
CA LYS A 71 5.35 5.60 -1.32
C LYS A 71 4.61 5.07 -0.10
N LEU A 72 3.28 4.97 -0.17
CA LEU A 72 2.47 4.39 0.90
C LEU A 72 2.82 2.91 1.11
N GLU A 73 2.95 2.13 0.04
CA GLU A 73 3.28 0.71 0.15
C GLU A 73 4.71 0.45 0.61
N ILE A 74 5.67 1.32 0.24
CA ILE A 74 7.03 1.31 0.83
C ILE A 74 6.95 1.45 2.36
N ASN A 75 6.22 2.44 2.87
CA ASN A 75 6.10 2.64 4.32
C ASN A 75 5.47 1.43 5.03
N LYS A 76 4.45 0.82 4.42
CA LYS A 76 3.80 -0.36 5.00
C LYS A 76 4.69 -1.59 4.92
N ALA A 77 5.38 -1.81 3.81
CA ALA A 77 6.35 -2.91 3.69
C ALA A 77 7.43 -2.80 4.77
N ILE A 78 8.02 -1.61 4.97
CA ILE A 78 9.01 -1.34 6.03
C ILE A 78 8.41 -1.60 7.42
N LYS A 79 7.20 -1.09 7.70
CA LYS A 79 6.50 -1.33 8.97
C LYS A 79 6.35 -2.82 9.29
N TYR A 80 6.23 -3.67 8.26
CA TYR A 80 6.11 -5.13 8.40
C TYR A 80 7.44 -5.88 8.16
N GLY A 81 8.58 -5.18 8.22
CA GLY A 81 9.91 -5.78 8.23
C GLY A 81 10.50 -6.04 6.84
N ALA A 82 10.06 -5.33 5.80
CA ALA A 82 10.74 -5.38 4.50
C ALA A 82 12.09 -4.69 4.55
N THR A 83 13.12 -5.35 4.02
CA THR A 83 14.46 -4.75 3.91
C THR A 83 14.57 -3.80 2.71
N LYS A 84 15.62 -2.99 2.71
CA LYS A 84 15.96 -2.14 1.55
C LYS A 84 16.16 -3.01 0.29
N GLU A 85 16.80 -4.16 0.44
CA GLU A 85 17.11 -5.09 -0.65
C GLU A 85 15.84 -5.70 -1.24
N GLU A 86 14.89 -6.13 -0.41
CA GLU A 86 13.60 -6.66 -0.88
C GLU A 86 12.81 -5.63 -1.70
N ILE A 87 12.79 -4.37 -1.25
CA ILE A 87 12.12 -3.28 -1.96
C ILE A 87 12.83 -2.99 -3.30
N LEU A 88 14.17 -2.92 -3.29
CA LEU A 88 14.96 -2.71 -4.52
C LEU A 88 14.75 -3.84 -5.53
N GLU A 89 14.63 -5.09 -5.07
CA GLU A 89 14.37 -6.24 -5.96
C GLU A 89 13.01 -6.11 -6.66
N VAL A 90 11.96 -5.71 -5.95
CA VAL A 90 10.65 -5.42 -6.55
C VAL A 90 10.74 -4.31 -7.58
N LEU A 91 11.44 -3.21 -7.29
CA LEU A 91 11.60 -2.10 -8.23
C LEU A 91 12.36 -2.52 -9.51
N LYS A 92 13.43 -3.31 -9.36
CA LYS A 92 14.18 -3.87 -10.51
C LYS A 92 13.28 -4.77 -11.35
N GLN A 93 12.46 -5.61 -10.72
CA GLN A 93 11.48 -6.44 -11.41
C GLN A 93 10.51 -5.57 -12.22
N GLN A 94 10.01 -4.45 -11.68
CA GLN A 94 9.11 -3.57 -12.44
C GLN A 94 9.77 -2.90 -13.64
N VAL A 95 11.06 -2.55 -13.55
CA VAL A 95 11.84 -2.10 -14.71
C VAL A 95 11.91 -3.17 -15.80
N TRP A 96 12.08 -4.44 -15.42
CA TRP A 96 12.05 -5.55 -16.38
C TRP A 96 10.66 -5.73 -17.02
N MET A 97 9.60 -5.69 -16.21
CA MET A 97 8.23 -5.94 -16.68
C MET A 97 7.67 -4.83 -17.57
N LYS A 98 8.14 -3.58 -17.40
CA LYS A 98 7.59 -2.40 -18.08
C LYS A 98 8.58 -1.69 -19.01
N GLY A 99 9.86 -1.99 -18.87
CA GLY A 99 10.94 -1.49 -19.71
C GLY A 99 11.74 -0.34 -19.10
N ALA A 100 12.79 0.05 -19.82
CA ALA A 100 13.78 1.04 -19.39
C ALA A 100 13.21 2.40 -18.90
N PRO A 101 12.13 2.97 -19.48
CA PRO A 101 11.56 4.24 -18.99
C PRO A 101 11.17 4.22 -17.51
N THR A 102 10.82 3.06 -16.95
CA THR A 102 10.49 2.91 -15.54
C THR A 102 11.64 3.28 -14.62
N LEU A 103 12.91 3.21 -15.06
CA LEU A 103 14.06 3.67 -14.26
C LEU A 103 13.93 5.14 -13.85
N VAL A 104 13.43 5.99 -14.76
CA VAL A 104 13.21 7.42 -14.46
C VAL A 104 12.06 7.58 -13.48
N GLN A 105 10.98 6.82 -13.67
CA GLN A 105 9.77 6.86 -12.82
C GLN A 105 10.07 6.47 -11.37
N ILE A 106 10.93 5.48 -11.14
CA ILE A 106 11.26 5.00 -9.79
C ILE A 106 12.37 5.81 -9.10
N ALA A 107 13.01 6.77 -9.77
CA ALA A 107 14.14 7.52 -9.20
C ALA A 107 13.75 8.28 -7.92
N SER A 108 12.56 8.88 -7.88
CA SER A 108 12.03 9.53 -6.68
C SER A 108 11.67 8.54 -5.58
N LEU A 109 11.19 7.35 -5.95
CA LEU A 109 10.86 6.27 -5.01
C LEU A 109 12.12 5.70 -4.34
N ILE A 110 13.22 5.55 -5.08
CA ILE A 110 14.51 5.13 -4.52
C ILE A 110 14.98 6.15 -3.48
N LYS A 111 15.01 7.44 -3.82
CA LYS A 111 15.37 8.51 -2.88
C LYS A 111 14.47 8.52 -1.64
N TYR A 112 13.17 8.33 -1.84
CA TYR A 112 12.20 8.26 -0.76
C TYR A 112 12.48 7.05 0.16
N MET A 113 12.65 5.86 -0.40
CA MET A 113 12.97 4.63 0.35
C MET A 113 14.27 4.82 1.16
N GLU A 114 15.32 5.36 0.55
CA GLU A 114 16.58 5.61 1.25
C GLU A 114 16.43 6.56 2.44
N SER A 115 15.58 7.58 2.33
CA SER A 115 15.28 8.48 3.45
C SER A 115 14.61 7.77 4.64
N LYS A 116 13.99 6.60 4.43
CA LYS A 116 13.33 5.82 5.49
C LYS A 116 14.32 4.96 6.27
N PHE A 117 15.33 4.41 5.60
CA PHE A 117 16.36 3.58 6.22
C PHE A 117 17.55 4.36 6.79
N LYS A 118 17.70 5.66 6.46
CA LYS A 118 18.74 6.53 7.05
C LYS A 118 18.43 7.03 8.46
N ASN A 119 17.21 6.79 8.94
CA ASN A 119 16.74 7.22 10.26
C ASN A 119 16.66 6.06 11.27
N GLU A 120 17.33 4.94 10.96
CA GLU A 120 17.62 3.83 11.87
C GLU A 120 19.09 3.89 12.28
#